data_AF-A0A660Z2E7-F1
#
_entry.id   AF-A0A660Z2E7-F1
#
_cell.length_a   1.000
_cell.length_b   1.000
_cell.length_c   1.000
_cell.angle_alpha   90.00
_cell.angle_beta   90.00
_cell.angle_gamma   90.00
#
_symmetry.space_group_name_H-M   'P 1'
#
loop_
_entity.id
_entity.type
_entity.pdbx_description
1 polymer ?
#
loop_
_entity_poly.entity_id
_entity_poly.type
_entity_poly.pdbx_seq_one_letter_code
_entity_poly.pdbx_strand_id
1 'polypeptide(L)'
;MLTVGGPVSIIATPIEAASFLYSIFSHIGQLQPGDVRVEYEKFTINTMEASPLNIRLNVGIGLGGSIGTENGTFLEKRILVKRGTWIEGRDFVLEEYTDDNYTSVVEDVNSLLQEMLDNLAGAKGLLDSAFTYYQDTVLASGLHFQMDSSYVDIPPGALPSGTVVASYNWNWWGNSSRAKPTELSEREFKLRKRIKDKLQEFHDLHYGIGGFYHLSPESLNLSTPATFTFSYSDSEVVGFDESTLKMFWWNDTLKTWICIGGEVNVDSNWVRAQITQFGEYTLAPVMPGSQFNLIPEEDTVPANGVAIVTVTSETIYNNDGTPVEDGILFTVSTTGGGIITEDADTTMDGIQVPVQNGVITFEVRAPNTGWIAILTAQSTVGQASGYGTICFVDTISPVQPTGLTVEVIDTSAVLVSWAANPEEDVMGYKLYYDTDTLPPWSGTSPYDASSPIDVGLDTSRVVYLPYLDDTVYWFAVSCVDMSGNESPLSQAVSTLAVSENTAALPDVFALHQNSPNPFKDRTKIKFAIPKRCHVTLKLYDVSGKYVRTLINGELNPGYYTVIWDGSDDLNRRVSRGVYFMVLEAEDVKKTLKLLFME
;
A
#
# COMPACT_ATOMS: atom_id res chain seq x y z
N MET A 1 -14.31 5.19 -32.67
CA MET A 1 -15.14 6.29 -32.16
C MET A 1 -16.39 5.70 -31.53
N LEU A 2 -16.52 5.80 -30.20
CA LEU A 2 -17.72 5.42 -29.47
C LEU A 2 -18.14 6.65 -28.67
N THR A 3 -19.26 7.26 -29.05
CA THR A 3 -19.88 8.37 -28.35
C THR A 3 -20.71 7.80 -27.20
N VAL A 4 -20.42 8.21 -25.97
CA VAL A 4 -20.96 7.64 -24.73
C VAL A 4 -22.38 8.16 -24.46
N GLY A 5 -23.29 7.25 -24.08
CA GLY A 5 -24.63 7.60 -23.61
C GLY A 5 -25.36 6.52 -22.81
N GLY A 6 -24.67 5.47 -22.35
CA GLY A 6 -25.25 4.40 -21.52
C GLY A 6 -24.31 3.19 -21.36
N PRO A 7 -24.59 2.30 -20.38
CA PRO A 7 -23.79 1.09 -20.15
C PRO A 7 -23.88 0.14 -21.34
N VAL A 8 -22.72 -0.30 -21.85
CA VAL A 8 -22.62 -1.29 -22.92
C VAL A 8 -22.42 -2.66 -22.29
N SER A 9 -23.24 -3.64 -22.68
CA SER A 9 -23.14 -5.04 -22.24
C SER A 9 -22.66 -5.91 -23.41
N ILE A 10 -21.61 -6.69 -23.19
CA ILE A 10 -21.02 -7.59 -24.21
C ILE A 10 -20.95 -9.00 -23.62
N ILE A 11 -21.44 -9.99 -24.37
CA ILE A 11 -21.35 -11.41 -24.03
C ILE A 11 -20.17 -11.99 -24.80
N ALA A 12 -19.17 -12.52 -24.09
CA ALA A 12 -17.95 -13.08 -24.69
C ALA A 12 -17.50 -14.34 -23.94
N THR A 13 -16.79 -15.23 -24.63
CA THR A 13 -16.10 -16.35 -23.96
C THR A 13 -14.89 -15.84 -23.15
N PRO A 14 -14.38 -16.60 -22.15
CA PRO A 14 -13.28 -16.14 -21.30
C PRO A 14 -12.01 -15.71 -22.07
N ILE A 15 -11.68 -16.40 -23.16
CA ILE A 15 -10.53 -16.07 -24.03
C ILE A 15 -10.75 -14.79 -24.82
N GLU A 16 -11.98 -14.57 -25.30
CA GLU A 16 -12.38 -13.34 -26.00
C GLU A 16 -12.46 -12.15 -25.04
N ALA A 17 -12.95 -12.34 -23.82
CA ALA A 17 -12.98 -11.34 -22.76
C ALA A 17 -11.57 -10.91 -22.33
N ALA A 18 -10.65 -11.86 -22.15
CA ALA A 18 -9.25 -11.57 -21.82
C ALA A 18 -8.54 -10.80 -22.95
N SER A 19 -8.76 -11.21 -24.20
CA SER A 19 -8.20 -10.52 -25.38
C SER A 19 -8.78 -9.11 -25.55
N PHE A 20 -10.07 -8.93 -25.25
CA PHE A 20 -10.77 -7.65 -25.33
C PHE A 20 -10.32 -6.67 -24.25
N LEU A 21 -10.23 -7.10 -22.98
CA LEU A 21 -9.69 -6.29 -21.87
C LEU A 21 -8.22 -5.93 -22.08
N TYR A 22 -7.40 -6.89 -22.54
CA TYR A 22 -6.02 -6.63 -22.92
C TYR A 22 -5.93 -5.55 -24.02
N SER A 23 -6.82 -5.60 -25.02
CA SER A 23 -6.87 -4.55 -26.06
C SER A 23 -7.31 -3.20 -25.52
N ILE A 24 -8.26 -3.15 -24.56
CA ILE A 24 -8.73 -1.91 -23.94
C ILE A 24 -7.63 -1.27 -23.09
N PHE A 25 -6.97 -2.03 -22.21
CA PHE A 25 -5.89 -1.51 -21.36
C PHE A 25 -4.64 -1.18 -22.18
N SER A 26 -4.34 -1.94 -23.23
CA SER A 26 -3.27 -1.62 -24.18
C SER A 26 -3.57 -0.32 -24.96
N HIS A 27 -4.83 -0.08 -25.34
CA HIS A 27 -5.22 1.14 -26.05
C HIS A 27 -5.30 2.35 -25.12
N ILE A 28 -5.71 2.18 -23.85
CA ILE A 28 -5.63 3.21 -22.80
C ILE A 28 -4.16 3.60 -22.56
N GLY A 29 -3.25 2.64 -22.46
CA GLY A 29 -1.81 2.90 -22.34
C GLY A 29 -1.20 3.58 -23.58
N GLN A 30 -1.81 3.46 -24.76
CA GLN A 30 -1.38 4.17 -25.98
C GLN A 30 -1.90 5.61 -26.08
N LEU A 31 -2.88 6.01 -25.25
CA LEU A 31 -3.58 7.29 -25.33
C LEU A 31 -3.13 8.35 -24.30
N GLN A 32 -2.14 8.07 -23.44
CA GLN A 32 -1.74 8.98 -22.34
C GLN A 32 -0.39 9.70 -22.55
N PRO A 33 -0.30 11.03 -22.29
CA PRO A 33 0.96 11.78 -22.23
C PRO A 33 1.57 11.84 -20.81
N GLY A 34 2.90 11.68 -20.74
CA GLY A 34 3.79 12.27 -19.74
C GLY A 34 3.76 11.73 -18.31
N ASP A 35 2.74 12.05 -17.52
CA ASP A 35 2.88 12.12 -16.06
C ASP A 35 1.76 11.41 -15.27
N VAL A 36 1.03 10.49 -15.89
CA VAL A 36 -0.03 9.76 -15.18
C VAL A 36 0.50 8.44 -14.68
N ARG A 37 0.84 8.43 -13.38
CA ARG A 37 1.12 7.22 -12.62
C ARG A 37 -0.19 6.44 -12.41
N VAL A 38 -0.33 5.29 -13.07
CA VAL A 38 -1.46 4.38 -12.85
C VAL A 38 -0.99 3.23 -11.98
N GLU A 39 -1.35 3.31 -10.71
CA GLU A 39 -1.20 2.20 -9.77
C GLU A 39 -2.24 1.13 -10.10
N TYR A 40 -1.80 -0.11 -10.18
CA TYR A 40 -2.69 -1.21 -10.52
C TYR A 40 -2.45 -2.41 -9.60
N GLU A 41 -3.55 -3.13 -9.38
CA GLU A 41 -3.58 -4.39 -8.65
C GLU A 41 -4.11 -5.47 -9.59
N LYS A 42 -3.32 -6.53 -9.81
CA LYS A 42 -3.70 -7.63 -10.68
C LYS A 42 -4.18 -8.81 -9.86
N PHE A 43 -5.43 -9.20 -10.08
CA PHE A 43 -6.07 -10.32 -9.40
C PHE A 43 -6.24 -11.52 -10.33
N THR A 44 -5.99 -12.71 -9.82
CA THR A 44 -6.41 -13.97 -10.45
C THR A 44 -7.72 -14.42 -9.80
N ILE A 45 -8.71 -14.75 -10.63
CA ILE A 45 -10.01 -15.27 -10.18
C ILE A 45 -10.08 -16.74 -10.60
N ASN A 46 -10.30 -17.63 -9.63
CA ASN A 46 -10.42 -19.05 -9.90
C ASN A 46 -11.91 -19.42 -10.07
N THR A 47 -12.35 -19.59 -11.31
CA THR A 47 -13.72 -19.99 -11.64
C THR A 47 -13.78 -21.51 -11.84
N MET A 48 -14.25 -22.26 -10.85
CA MET A 48 -14.67 -23.64 -11.10
C MET A 48 -16.02 -23.59 -11.84
N GLU A 49 -16.00 -24.09 -13.08
CA GLU A 49 -17.10 -24.24 -14.05
C GLU A 49 -17.39 -23.03 -14.96
N ALA A 50 -17.27 -23.28 -16.27
CA ALA A 50 -17.37 -22.32 -17.35
C ALA A 50 -18.83 -22.00 -17.71
N SER A 51 -19.18 -20.72 -17.72
CA SER A 51 -20.38 -20.17 -18.37
C SER A 51 -20.09 -18.77 -18.90
N PRO A 52 -20.80 -18.29 -19.95
CA PRO A 52 -20.44 -17.05 -20.65
C PRO A 52 -20.62 -15.80 -19.76
N LEU A 53 -19.64 -14.90 -19.83
CA LEU A 53 -19.54 -13.68 -19.01
C LEU A 53 -20.21 -12.49 -19.68
N ASN A 54 -20.94 -11.70 -18.89
CA ASN A 54 -21.59 -10.46 -19.29
C ASN A 54 -20.77 -9.28 -18.74
N ILE A 55 -20.12 -8.54 -19.63
CA ILE A 55 -19.21 -7.44 -19.24
C ILE A 55 -20.01 -6.13 -19.26
N ARG A 56 -20.11 -5.43 -18.12
CA ARG A 56 -20.69 -4.06 -18.05
C ARG A 56 -19.60 -3.03 -17.81
N LEU A 57 -19.46 -2.09 -18.75
CA LEU A 57 -18.49 -1.00 -18.63
C LEU A 57 -19.20 0.31 -18.26
N ASN A 58 -18.75 0.96 -17.18
CA ASN A 58 -19.12 2.33 -16.83
C ASN A 58 -17.89 3.21 -17.04
N VAL A 59 -17.98 4.17 -17.96
CA VAL A 59 -16.83 5.03 -18.32
C VAL A 59 -17.08 6.44 -17.77
N GLY A 60 -16.34 6.78 -16.71
CA GLY A 60 -16.22 8.13 -16.10
C GLY A 60 -14.78 8.37 -15.63
N ILE A 61 -14.48 9.54 -15.04
CA ILE A 61 -13.11 10.02 -14.68
C ILE A 61 -12.48 9.28 -13.45
N GLY A 62 -12.81 8.00 -13.34
CA GLY A 62 -12.24 7.01 -12.46
C GLY A 62 -12.67 5.68 -13.09
N LEU A 63 -11.76 5.00 -13.78
CA LEU A 63 -12.09 3.81 -14.56
C LEU A 63 -12.26 2.61 -13.62
N GLY A 64 -13.51 2.29 -13.30
CA GLY A 64 -13.91 1.02 -12.67
C GLY A 64 -14.80 0.22 -13.61
N GLY A 65 -14.39 -1.00 -13.96
CA GLY A 65 -15.20 -1.95 -14.72
C GLY A 65 -15.56 -3.17 -13.87
N SER A 66 -16.77 -3.70 -14.00
CA SER A 66 -17.20 -4.94 -13.36
C SER A 66 -17.70 -5.96 -14.39
N ILE A 67 -17.39 -7.23 -14.15
CA ILE A 67 -17.77 -8.35 -15.02
C ILE A 67 -18.70 -9.25 -14.20
N GLY A 68 -19.83 -9.71 -14.77
CA GLY A 68 -20.76 -10.60 -14.06
C GLY A 68 -21.53 -11.54 -15.00
N THR A 69 -22.17 -12.57 -14.45
CA THR A 69 -23.09 -13.46 -15.19
C THR A 69 -24.52 -13.25 -14.71
N GLU A 70 -25.54 -13.61 -15.53
CA GLU A 70 -26.96 -13.29 -15.27
C GLU A 70 -27.55 -13.90 -13.99
N ASN A 71 -26.96 -14.97 -13.45
CA ASN A 71 -27.44 -15.59 -12.21
C ASN A 71 -26.46 -15.29 -11.09
N GLY A 72 -26.78 -14.26 -10.31
CA GLY A 72 -25.98 -13.79 -9.20
C GLY A 72 -25.84 -14.84 -8.10
N THR A 73 -24.63 -15.36 -7.94
CA THR A 73 -23.95 -15.66 -6.66
C THR A 73 -22.56 -16.20 -6.98
N PHE A 74 -21.51 -15.52 -6.53
CA PHE A 74 -20.16 -16.09 -6.46
C PHE A 74 -19.55 -15.81 -5.09
N LEU A 75 -18.88 -16.83 -4.56
CA LEU A 75 -17.78 -16.71 -3.60
C LEU A 75 -16.56 -16.19 -4.38
N GLU A 76 -16.20 -14.92 -4.25
CA GLU A 76 -15.05 -14.34 -4.96
C GLU A 76 -13.73 -14.66 -4.21
N LYS A 77 -12.93 -15.62 -4.69
CA LYS A 77 -11.49 -15.71 -4.31
C LYS A 77 -10.70 -14.83 -5.29
N ARG A 78 -10.41 -13.59 -4.91
CA ARG A 78 -9.51 -12.68 -5.64
C ARG A 78 -8.11 -12.80 -5.05
N ILE A 79 -7.17 -13.38 -5.82
CA ILE A 79 -5.78 -13.52 -5.38
C ILE A 79 -4.98 -12.39 -5.99
N LEU A 80 -4.47 -11.46 -5.17
CA LEU A 80 -3.53 -10.44 -5.64
C LEU A 80 -2.22 -11.14 -5.99
N VAL A 81 -1.89 -11.19 -7.27
CA VAL A 81 -0.68 -11.87 -7.76
C VAL A 81 0.44 -10.91 -8.09
N LYS A 82 0.10 -9.62 -8.26
CA LYS A 82 1.06 -8.61 -8.68
C LYS A 82 0.57 -7.19 -8.38
N ARG A 83 1.45 -6.39 -7.81
CA ARG A 83 1.31 -4.94 -7.66
C ARG A 83 2.39 -4.25 -8.47
N GLY A 84 2.00 -3.21 -9.18
CA GLY A 84 2.95 -2.50 -10.01
C GLY A 84 2.43 -1.14 -10.43
N THR A 85 3.30 -0.45 -11.15
CA THR A 85 3.00 0.83 -11.77
C THR A 85 3.25 0.70 -13.25
N TRP A 86 2.29 1.12 -14.06
CA TRP A 86 2.53 1.28 -15.49
C TRP A 86 3.11 2.67 -15.76
N ILE A 87 4.30 2.71 -16.34
CA ILE A 87 4.98 3.95 -16.75
C ILE A 87 5.38 3.77 -18.21
N GLU A 88 4.91 4.66 -19.09
CA GLU A 88 5.19 4.65 -20.54
C GLU A 88 4.91 3.32 -21.27
N GLY A 89 3.91 2.57 -20.83
CA GLY A 89 3.57 1.27 -21.44
C GLY A 89 4.55 0.15 -21.09
N ARG A 90 5.38 0.34 -20.06
CA ARG A 90 6.17 -0.69 -19.39
C ARG A 90 5.61 -0.96 -18.00
N ASP A 91 5.60 -2.24 -17.63
CA ASP A 91 5.15 -2.72 -16.33
C ASP A 91 6.32 -2.71 -15.35
N PHE A 92 6.27 -1.82 -14.35
CA PHE A 92 7.21 -1.81 -13.24
C PHE A 92 6.57 -2.53 -12.07
N VAL A 93 7.05 -3.75 -11.86
CA VAL A 93 6.60 -4.62 -10.77
C VAL A 93 7.18 -4.07 -9.48
N LEU A 94 6.32 -3.57 -8.60
CA LEU A 94 6.71 -3.17 -7.27
C LEU A 94 6.84 -4.40 -6.39
N GLU A 95 5.84 -5.28 -6.46
CA GLU A 95 5.80 -6.52 -5.69
C GLU A 95 5.15 -7.64 -6.53
N GLU A 96 5.78 -8.82 -6.52
CA GLU A 96 5.29 -10.02 -7.20
C GLU A 96 5.08 -11.12 -6.16
N TYR A 97 3.86 -11.64 -6.08
CA TYR A 97 3.48 -12.62 -5.06
C TYR A 97 3.42 -14.01 -5.70
N THR A 98 4.32 -14.91 -5.30
CA THR A 98 4.28 -16.34 -5.66
C THR A 98 3.45 -17.11 -4.64
N ASP A 99 2.80 -18.20 -5.06
CA ASP A 99 1.94 -19.06 -4.20
C ASP A 99 2.61 -19.40 -2.84
N ASP A 100 3.93 -19.58 -2.78
CA ASP A 100 4.62 -19.94 -1.53
C ASP A 100 4.72 -18.80 -0.49
N ASN A 101 4.56 -17.52 -0.90
CA ASN A 101 4.72 -16.34 -0.02
C ASN A 101 3.43 -15.52 0.21
N TYR A 102 2.28 -15.99 -0.29
CA TYR A 102 0.97 -15.37 -0.04
C TYR A 102 0.00 -16.31 0.70
N THR A 103 0.32 -17.61 0.76
CA THR A 103 -0.54 -18.65 1.34
C THR A 103 -0.60 -18.61 2.88
N SER A 104 0.26 -17.84 3.56
CA SER A 104 0.22 -17.72 5.03
C SER A 104 -0.50 -16.47 5.56
N VAL A 105 -0.84 -15.49 4.72
CA VAL A 105 -1.42 -14.21 5.20
C VAL A 105 -2.84 -13.99 4.68
N VAL A 106 -3.15 -14.39 3.44
CA VAL A 106 -4.48 -14.10 2.86
C VAL A 106 -5.44 -15.30 2.85
N GLU A 107 -4.94 -16.53 2.94
CA GLU A 107 -5.81 -17.67 3.31
C GLU A 107 -6.32 -17.54 4.74
N ASP A 108 -5.57 -16.89 5.62
CA ASP A 108 -6.06 -16.54 6.94
C ASP A 108 -7.00 -15.35 6.88
N VAL A 109 -6.64 -14.17 6.35
CA VAL A 109 -7.47 -12.96 6.47
C VAL A 109 -8.83 -13.01 5.75
N ASN A 110 -8.95 -13.59 4.54
CA ASN A 110 -10.25 -13.65 3.82
C ASN A 110 -11.09 -14.87 4.18
N SER A 111 -10.46 -16.00 4.55
CA SER A 111 -11.20 -17.08 5.22
C SER A 111 -11.64 -16.63 6.60
N LEU A 112 -10.86 -15.80 7.30
CA LEU A 112 -11.24 -15.17 8.55
C LEU A 112 -12.35 -14.16 8.37
N LEU A 113 -12.32 -13.25 7.40
CA LEU A 113 -13.36 -12.22 7.30
C LEU A 113 -14.73 -12.83 6.98
N GLN A 114 -14.74 -13.86 6.13
CA GLN A 114 -15.97 -14.58 5.76
C GLN A 114 -16.37 -15.61 6.83
N GLU A 115 -15.42 -16.29 7.49
CA GLU A 115 -15.71 -17.04 8.73
C GLU A 115 -16.14 -16.10 9.86
N MET A 116 -15.67 -14.85 9.97
CA MET A 116 -16.03 -13.91 11.04
C MET A 116 -17.47 -13.42 10.86
N LEU A 117 -17.86 -13.10 9.62
CA LEU A 117 -19.24 -12.73 9.29
C LEU A 117 -20.20 -13.93 9.39
N ASP A 118 -19.77 -15.11 8.94
CA ASP A 118 -20.57 -16.34 9.05
C ASP A 118 -20.51 -16.95 10.47
N ASN A 119 -19.50 -16.67 11.30
CA ASN A 119 -19.39 -17.12 12.70
C ASN A 119 -19.97 -16.12 13.71
N LEU A 120 -20.15 -14.84 13.43
CA LEU A 120 -20.93 -13.99 14.36
C LEU A 120 -22.43 -14.37 14.33
N ALA A 121 -22.96 -14.68 13.15
CA ALA A 121 -24.31 -15.23 12.99
C ALA A 121 -24.37 -16.75 13.26
N GLY A 122 -23.34 -17.49 12.83
CA GLY A 122 -23.26 -18.94 12.93
C GLY A 122 -22.70 -19.48 14.25
N ALA A 123 -21.84 -18.76 14.97
CA ALA A 123 -21.46 -19.11 16.35
C ALA A 123 -22.62 -18.78 17.30
N LYS A 124 -23.37 -17.70 17.08
CA LYS A 124 -24.66 -17.51 17.77
C LYS A 124 -25.61 -18.68 17.47
N GLY A 125 -25.78 -19.06 16.19
CA GLY A 125 -26.60 -20.22 15.80
C GLY A 125 -26.09 -21.62 16.21
N LEU A 126 -24.77 -21.82 16.33
CA LEU A 126 -24.13 -23.05 16.81
C LEU A 126 -24.19 -23.14 18.34
N LEU A 127 -24.02 -22.02 19.04
CA LEU A 127 -24.25 -21.89 20.48
C LEU A 127 -25.74 -22.08 20.80
N ASP A 128 -26.64 -21.57 19.94
CA ASP A 128 -28.10 -21.76 20.01
C ASP A 128 -28.54 -23.22 20.08
N SER A 129 -27.73 -24.14 19.55
CA SER A 129 -28.04 -25.58 19.55
C SER A 129 -27.55 -26.35 20.78
N ALA A 130 -26.81 -25.71 21.71
CA ALA A 130 -26.12 -26.40 22.79
C ALA A 130 -26.19 -25.70 24.17
N PHE A 131 -27.30 -25.01 24.42
CA PHE A 131 -27.55 -24.34 25.71
C PHE A 131 -28.16 -25.25 26.75
N THR A 132 -27.86 -24.97 28.03
CA THR A 132 -28.71 -25.44 29.13
C THR A 132 -29.70 -24.35 29.49
N TYR A 133 -30.98 -24.68 29.39
CA TYR A 133 -32.08 -23.76 29.66
C TYR A 133 -32.61 -23.97 31.08
N TYR A 134 -32.59 -22.92 31.89
CA TYR A 134 -33.20 -22.89 33.22
C TYR A 134 -34.35 -21.89 33.22
N GLN A 135 -35.45 -22.21 33.91
CA GLN A 135 -36.63 -21.35 34.01
C GLN A 135 -37.25 -21.46 35.39
N ASP A 136 -37.58 -20.32 36.00
CA ASP A 136 -38.27 -20.26 37.29
C ASP A 136 -39.16 -19.00 37.39
N THR A 137 -40.00 -18.92 38.41
CA THR A 137 -40.95 -17.81 38.63
C THR A 137 -40.63 -17.07 39.92
N VAL A 138 -40.52 -15.74 39.84
CA VAL A 138 -40.25 -14.89 41.00
C VAL A 138 -41.43 -14.91 41.98
N LEU A 139 -41.15 -15.28 43.22
CA LEU A 139 -42.13 -15.30 44.32
C LEU A 139 -42.09 -13.99 45.12
N ALA A 140 -43.11 -13.76 45.93
CA ALA A 140 -43.18 -12.59 46.82
C ALA A 140 -42.00 -12.53 47.84
N SER A 141 -41.38 -13.67 48.13
CA SER A 141 -40.19 -13.78 48.99
C SER A 141 -38.86 -13.62 48.24
N GLY A 142 -38.87 -13.25 46.96
CA GLY A 142 -37.69 -13.27 46.09
C GLY A 142 -37.50 -14.62 45.39
N LEU A 143 -36.33 -14.80 44.77
CA LEU A 143 -35.99 -16.01 44.01
C LEU A 143 -34.49 -16.30 44.13
N HIS A 144 -34.14 -17.54 44.45
CA HIS A 144 -32.79 -18.08 44.30
C HIS A 144 -32.74 -18.91 43.02
N PHE A 145 -32.11 -18.38 41.98
CA PHE A 145 -32.10 -18.97 40.64
C PHE A 145 -30.74 -19.63 40.36
N GLN A 146 -30.68 -20.95 40.55
CA GLN A 146 -29.48 -21.77 40.38
C GLN A 146 -29.28 -22.18 38.91
N MET A 147 -28.04 -22.05 38.42
CA MET A 147 -27.62 -22.31 37.04
C MET A 147 -26.25 -23.01 37.06
N ASP A 148 -26.26 -24.34 37.04
CA ASP A 148 -25.12 -25.20 37.34
C ASP A 148 -24.54 -24.94 38.75
N SER A 149 -23.30 -24.47 38.87
CA SER A 149 -22.67 -24.04 40.14
C SER A 149 -22.83 -22.56 40.44
N SER A 150 -23.23 -21.76 39.45
CA SER A 150 -23.50 -20.33 39.58
C SER A 150 -24.96 -20.10 39.95
N TYR A 151 -25.28 -18.96 40.58
CA TYR A 151 -26.65 -18.63 40.95
C TYR A 151 -26.87 -17.13 41.08
N VAL A 152 -28.13 -16.71 40.90
CA VAL A 152 -28.56 -15.33 41.08
C VAL A 152 -29.63 -15.29 42.18
N ASP A 153 -29.38 -14.47 43.20
CA ASP A 153 -30.34 -14.15 44.25
C ASP A 153 -31.07 -12.84 43.90
N ILE A 154 -32.35 -12.97 43.55
CA ILE A 154 -33.25 -11.84 43.26
C ILE A 154 -34.03 -11.51 44.54
N PRO A 155 -33.85 -10.32 45.13
CA PRO A 155 -34.53 -9.98 46.37
C PRO A 155 -36.03 -9.73 46.17
N PRO A 156 -36.84 -9.85 47.25
CA PRO A 156 -38.25 -9.49 47.22
C PRO A 156 -38.48 -8.09 46.63
N GLY A 157 -39.41 -7.97 45.67
CA GLY A 157 -39.78 -6.68 45.09
C GLY A 157 -38.84 -6.14 44.01
N ALA A 158 -37.70 -6.79 43.74
CA ALA A 158 -36.83 -6.45 42.60
C ALA A 158 -37.55 -6.59 41.25
N LEU A 159 -38.46 -7.57 41.17
CA LEU A 159 -39.35 -7.83 40.04
C LEU A 159 -40.79 -8.07 40.53
N PRO A 160 -41.81 -7.85 39.69
CA PRO A 160 -43.18 -8.24 39.99
C PRO A 160 -43.30 -9.73 40.32
N SER A 161 -44.11 -10.06 41.34
CA SER A 161 -44.42 -11.47 41.65
C SER A 161 -45.09 -12.11 40.44
N GLY A 162 -44.67 -13.33 40.09
CA GLY A 162 -45.16 -14.04 38.90
C GLY A 162 -44.36 -13.75 37.63
N THR A 163 -43.35 -12.86 37.67
CA THR A 163 -42.41 -12.71 36.55
C THR A 163 -41.66 -14.02 36.33
N VAL A 164 -41.72 -14.53 35.11
CA VAL A 164 -40.97 -15.70 34.68
C VAL A 164 -39.59 -15.24 34.23
N VAL A 165 -38.56 -15.83 34.81
CA VAL A 165 -37.17 -15.58 34.47
C VAL A 165 -36.56 -16.84 33.88
N ALA A 166 -35.60 -16.66 32.99
CA ALA A 166 -34.87 -17.77 32.41
C ALA A 166 -33.39 -17.44 32.28
N SER A 167 -32.56 -18.47 32.16
CA SER A 167 -31.17 -18.30 31.76
C SER A 167 -30.72 -19.33 30.76
N TYR A 168 -29.70 -18.93 30.02
CA TYR A 168 -28.93 -19.75 29.12
C TYR A 168 -27.47 -19.60 29.51
N ASN A 169 -26.76 -20.71 29.64
CA ASN A 169 -25.32 -20.69 29.84
C ASN A 169 -24.60 -21.56 28.82
N TRP A 170 -23.39 -21.13 28.48
CA TRP A 170 -22.49 -21.84 27.59
C TRP A 170 -21.04 -21.57 27.94
N ASN A 171 -20.15 -22.46 27.54
CA ASN A 171 -18.71 -22.22 27.54
C ASN A 171 -18.19 -22.11 26.09
N TRP A 172 -16.89 -21.83 25.95
CA TRP A 172 -16.19 -21.79 24.66
C TRP A 172 -16.32 -23.06 23.82
N TRP A 173 -16.67 -24.18 24.44
CA TRP A 173 -16.83 -25.47 23.78
C TRP A 173 -18.26 -25.72 23.30
N GLY A 174 -19.18 -24.77 23.50
CA GLY A 174 -20.59 -24.91 23.14
C GLY A 174 -21.26 -26.06 23.90
N ASN A 175 -20.98 -26.17 25.19
CA ASN A 175 -21.56 -27.10 26.15
C ASN A 175 -22.07 -26.31 27.38
N SER A 176 -22.84 -26.95 28.27
CA SER A 176 -23.09 -26.39 29.61
C SER A 176 -21.76 -26.12 30.32
N SER A 177 -21.72 -25.18 31.27
CA SER A 177 -20.48 -24.80 31.97
C SER A 177 -19.80 -25.97 32.71
N ARG A 178 -20.43 -27.16 32.77
CA ARG A 178 -19.89 -28.41 33.34
C ARG A 178 -19.53 -29.53 32.36
N ALA A 179 -19.93 -29.49 31.09
CA ALA A 179 -19.69 -30.63 30.19
C ALA A 179 -18.24 -30.62 29.66
N LYS A 180 -17.49 -31.69 29.98
CA LYS A 180 -16.10 -31.88 29.52
C LYS A 180 -16.05 -31.92 27.98
N PRO A 181 -14.92 -31.52 27.35
CA PRO A 181 -14.73 -31.61 25.89
C PRO A 181 -14.90 -33.02 25.30
N THR A 182 -14.94 -34.04 26.15
CA THR A 182 -14.93 -35.47 25.80
C THR A 182 -16.19 -35.99 25.10
N GLU A 183 -17.25 -35.18 24.98
CA GLU A 183 -18.48 -35.55 24.26
C GLU A 183 -18.52 -35.06 22.80
N LEU A 184 -17.53 -34.26 22.37
CA LEU A 184 -17.44 -33.76 21.00
C LEU A 184 -16.70 -34.74 20.10
N SER A 185 -17.14 -34.88 18.84
CA SER A 185 -16.32 -35.58 17.85
C SER A 185 -15.01 -34.80 17.61
N GLU A 186 -13.94 -35.50 17.22
CA GLU A 186 -12.63 -34.88 16.99
C GLU A 186 -12.69 -33.75 15.93
N ARG A 187 -13.62 -33.86 14.98
CA ARG A 187 -13.88 -32.85 13.95
C ARG A 187 -14.56 -31.60 14.52
N GLU A 188 -15.56 -31.77 15.38
CA GLU A 188 -16.25 -30.65 16.04
C GLU A 188 -15.33 -29.93 17.03
N PHE A 189 -14.52 -30.68 17.78
CA PHE A 189 -13.53 -30.10 18.69
C PHE A 189 -12.51 -29.23 17.94
N LYS A 190 -11.95 -29.72 16.82
CA LYS A 190 -10.98 -28.95 16.01
C LYS A 190 -11.61 -27.69 15.40
N LEU A 191 -12.85 -27.76 14.92
CA LEU A 191 -13.56 -26.60 14.36
C LEU A 191 -13.85 -25.55 15.45
N ARG A 192 -14.42 -25.97 16.58
CA ARG A 192 -14.72 -25.06 17.71
C ARG A 192 -13.46 -24.45 18.32
N LYS A 193 -12.37 -25.23 18.41
CA LYS A 193 -11.04 -24.73 18.80
C LYS A 193 -10.54 -23.65 17.83
N ARG A 194 -10.62 -23.87 16.51
CA ARG A 194 -10.19 -22.88 15.52
C ARG A 194 -11.01 -21.58 15.56
N ILE A 195 -12.32 -21.69 15.82
CA ILE A 195 -13.20 -20.52 16.02
C ILE A 195 -12.83 -19.77 17.30
N LYS A 196 -12.59 -20.48 18.41
CA LYS A 196 -12.12 -19.89 19.67
C LYS A 196 -10.79 -19.17 19.47
N ASP A 197 -9.80 -19.85 18.88
CA ASP A 197 -8.46 -19.30 18.66
C ASP A 197 -8.54 -18.03 17.78
N LYS A 198 -9.39 -18.03 16.73
CA LYS A 198 -9.62 -16.85 15.87
C LYS A 198 -10.42 -15.73 16.54
N LEU A 199 -11.40 -16.05 17.39
CA LEU A 199 -12.12 -15.03 18.16
C LEU A 199 -11.21 -14.41 19.23
N GLN A 200 -10.35 -15.22 19.86
CA GLN A 200 -9.28 -14.76 20.73
C GLN A 200 -8.22 -13.92 19.98
N GLU A 201 -7.99 -14.18 18.70
CA GLU A 201 -7.07 -13.37 17.88
C GLU A 201 -7.70 -12.03 17.42
N PHE A 202 -9.02 -11.95 17.20
CA PHE A 202 -9.69 -10.77 16.63
C PHE A 202 -10.49 -9.91 17.63
N HIS A 203 -10.88 -10.49 18.76
CA HIS A 203 -11.59 -9.84 19.84
C HIS A 203 -10.94 -10.12 21.20
N ASP A 204 -9.74 -10.70 21.22
CA ASP A 204 -8.80 -10.79 22.35
C ASP A 204 -9.43 -11.28 23.68
N LEU A 205 -10.19 -12.37 23.50
CA LEU A 205 -11.08 -12.98 24.46
C LEU A 205 -10.34 -13.75 25.58
N HIS A 206 -10.04 -13.04 26.67
CA HIS A 206 -9.92 -13.62 28.02
C HIS A 206 -11.23 -13.55 28.82
N TYR A 207 -12.33 -13.17 28.15
CA TYR A 207 -13.69 -13.31 28.67
C TYR A 207 -14.18 -14.76 28.53
N GLY A 208 -15.07 -15.19 29.43
CA GLY A 208 -15.62 -16.55 29.41
C GLY A 208 -15.08 -17.48 30.50
N ILE A 209 -14.35 -16.97 31.50
CA ILE A 209 -13.96 -17.75 32.68
C ILE A 209 -15.23 -18.13 33.46
N GLY A 210 -15.44 -19.42 33.71
CA GLY A 210 -16.70 -19.94 34.25
C GLY A 210 -17.86 -19.98 33.24
N GLY A 211 -17.62 -19.56 31.99
CA GLY A 211 -18.59 -19.49 30.90
C GLY A 211 -19.28 -18.13 30.73
N PHE A 212 -20.34 -18.15 29.96
CA PHE A 212 -21.22 -17.02 29.67
C PHE A 212 -22.62 -17.34 30.15
N TYR A 213 -23.30 -16.34 30.72
CA TYR A 213 -24.65 -16.49 31.25
C TYR A 213 -25.52 -15.37 30.71
N HIS A 214 -26.57 -15.73 29.97
CA HIS A 214 -27.61 -14.83 29.51
C HIS A 214 -28.82 -14.96 30.44
N LEU A 215 -29.24 -13.86 31.07
CA LEU A 215 -30.45 -13.78 31.89
C LEU A 215 -31.59 -13.13 31.08
N SER A 216 -32.77 -13.75 31.09
CA SER A 216 -33.93 -13.39 30.27
C SER A 216 -35.18 -13.15 31.14
N PRO A 217 -36.05 -12.18 30.81
CA PRO A 217 -36.05 -11.37 29.59
C PRO A 217 -34.95 -10.30 29.55
N GLU A 218 -34.36 -10.12 28.37
CA GLU A 218 -33.23 -9.22 28.14
C GLU A 218 -33.60 -7.75 28.41
N SER A 219 -32.64 -6.96 28.91
CA SER A 219 -32.83 -5.54 29.24
C SER A 219 -33.91 -5.27 30.31
N LEU A 220 -34.30 -6.29 31.09
CA LEU A 220 -35.18 -6.10 32.25
C LEU A 220 -34.41 -5.47 33.40
N ASN A 221 -34.78 -4.23 33.75
CA ASN A 221 -34.19 -3.52 34.88
C ASN A 221 -34.79 -4.00 36.21
N LEU A 222 -33.92 -4.19 37.21
CA LEU A 222 -34.28 -4.55 38.57
C LEU A 222 -34.48 -3.29 39.40
N SER A 223 -35.58 -3.22 40.15
CA SER A 223 -35.85 -2.09 41.05
C SER A 223 -34.90 -2.06 42.26
N THR A 224 -34.36 -3.21 42.62
CA THR A 224 -33.37 -3.43 43.67
C THR A 224 -32.30 -4.37 43.10
N PRO A 225 -30.99 -4.09 43.28
CA PRO A 225 -29.94 -4.94 42.76
C PRO A 225 -30.07 -6.40 43.22
N ALA A 226 -29.83 -7.34 42.31
CA ALA A 226 -29.72 -8.76 42.60
C ALA A 226 -28.24 -9.13 42.80
N THR A 227 -27.99 -10.21 43.54
CA THR A 227 -26.63 -10.72 43.76
C THR A 227 -26.37 -11.87 42.81
N PHE A 228 -25.38 -11.73 41.92
CA PHE A 228 -24.93 -12.83 41.06
C PHE A 228 -23.63 -13.42 41.62
N THR A 229 -23.66 -14.70 41.99
CA THR A 229 -22.46 -15.49 42.29
C THR A 229 -22.13 -16.38 41.09
N PHE A 230 -20.95 -16.16 40.52
CA PHE A 230 -20.45 -16.78 39.29
C PHE A 230 -19.28 -17.68 39.65
N SER A 231 -19.40 -18.99 39.43
CA SER A 231 -18.35 -19.96 39.75
C SER A 231 -17.45 -20.25 38.55
N TYR A 232 -16.18 -20.55 38.81
CA TYR A 232 -15.20 -20.96 37.81
C TYR A 232 -14.42 -22.21 38.28
N SER A 233 -13.53 -22.74 37.44
CA SER A 233 -12.65 -23.87 37.76
C SER A 233 -11.17 -23.49 37.68
N ASP A 234 -10.32 -24.13 38.51
CA ASP A 234 -8.85 -23.91 38.52
C ASP A 234 -8.23 -24.08 37.12
N SER A 235 -8.79 -24.98 36.30
CA SER A 235 -8.30 -25.22 34.95
C SER A 235 -8.53 -24.05 33.98
N GLU A 236 -9.46 -23.14 34.28
CA GLU A 236 -9.78 -21.98 33.43
C GLU A 236 -8.90 -20.77 33.72
N VAL A 237 -8.24 -20.75 34.88
CA VAL A 237 -7.46 -19.61 35.39
C VAL A 237 -5.95 -19.87 35.43
N VAL A 238 -5.50 -21.00 34.85
CA VAL A 238 -4.08 -21.32 34.74
C VAL A 238 -3.34 -20.21 33.99
N GLY A 239 -2.36 -19.59 34.65
CA GLY A 239 -1.57 -18.49 34.08
C GLY A 239 -2.11 -17.09 34.34
N PHE A 240 -3.23 -16.96 35.08
CA PHE A 240 -3.78 -15.67 35.49
C PHE A 240 -3.70 -15.49 37.01
N ASP A 241 -3.64 -14.25 37.47
CA ASP A 241 -3.88 -13.92 38.87
C ASP A 241 -5.39 -13.91 39.13
N GLU A 242 -5.89 -14.99 39.75
CA GLU A 242 -7.30 -15.17 40.07
C GLU A 242 -7.90 -14.01 40.88
N SER A 243 -7.09 -13.34 41.70
CA SER A 243 -7.55 -12.22 42.52
C SER A 243 -7.98 -11.00 41.70
N THR A 244 -7.53 -10.93 40.44
CA THR A 244 -7.87 -9.87 39.50
C THR A 244 -9.21 -10.10 38.79
N LEU A 245 -9.84 -11.26 38.94
CA LEU A 245 -11.09 -11.55 38.23
C LEU A 245 -12.19 -10.53 38.56
N LYS A 246 -12.88 -10.07 37.52
CA LYS A 246 -14.06 -9.20 37.63
C LYS A 246 -15.20 -9.79 36.82
N MET A 247 -16.42 -9.40 37.19
CA MET A 247 -17.61 -9.67 36.41
C MET A 247 -17.84 -8.56 35.39
N PHE A 248 -18.21 -8.96 34.18
CA PHE A 248 -18.48 -8.06 33.08
C PHE A 248 -19.87 -8.30 32.53
N TRP A 249 -20.49 -7.22 32.09
CA TRP A 249 -21.81 -7.21 31.47
C TRP A 249 -21.69 -6.75 30.01
N TRP A 250 -22.37 -7.44 29.09
CA TRP A 250 -22.37 -7.05 27.68
C TRP A 250 -23.30 -5.86 27.45
N ASN A 251 -22.75 -4.74 27.00
CA ASN A 251 -23.54 -3.60 26.57
C ASN A 251 -23.86 -3.73 25.09
N ASP A 252 -25.11 -4.10 24.78
CA ASP A 252 -25.52 -4.31 23.39
C ASP A 252 -25.54 -3.03 22.54
N THR A 253 -25.63 -1.84 23.15
CA THR A 253 -25.58 -0.56 22.43
C THR A 253 -24.16 -0.19 22.04
N LEU A 254 -23.22 -0.34 22.97
CA LEU A 254 -21.80 -0.03 22.76
C LEU A 254 -21.02 -1.18 22.12
N LYS A 255 -21.64 -2.36 22.02
CA LYS A 255 -21.01 -3.61 21.55
C LYS A 255 -19.69 -3.89 22.28
N THR A 256 -19.69 -3.71 23.61
CA THR A 256 -18.51 -3.90 24.45
C THR A 256 -18.87 -4.45 25.83
N TRP A 257 -17.92 -5.12 26.47
CA TRP A 257 -18.03 -5.59 27.85
C TRP A 257 -17.76 -4.44 28.82
N ILE A 258 -18.65 -4.26 29.80
CA ILE A 258 -18.51 -3.26 30.86
C ILE A 258 -18.20 -3.99 32.17
N CYS A 259 -17.07 -3.63 32.81
CA CYS A 259 -16.74 -4.13 34.13
C CYS A 259 -17.77 -3.63 35.15
N ILE A 260 -18.41 -4.56 35.86
CA ILE A 260 -19.33 -4.27 36.97
C ILE A 260 -18.70 -4.59 38.33
N GLY A 261 -17.40 -4.93 38.33
CA GLY A 261 -16.65 -5.28 39.52
C GLY A 261 -16.91 -6.72 39.99
N GLY A 262 -16.63 -6.98 41.26
CA GLY A 262 -16.87 -8.27 41.87
C GLY A 262 -15.94 -8.54 43.05
N GLU A 263 -16.47 -9.22 44.07
CA GLU A 263 -15.71 -9.83 45.15
C GLU A 263 -15.28 -11.23 44.72
N VAL A 264 -13.97 -11.50 44.75
CA VAL A 264 -13.40 -12.80 44.39
C VAL A 264 -13.14 -13.62 45.65
N ASN A 265 -13.52 -14.89 45.62
CA ASN A 265 -13.10 -15.89 46.59
C ASN A 265 -12.31 -16.98 45.86
N VAL A 266 -10.99 -16.91 45.98
CA VAL A 266 -10.06 -17.85 45.33
C VAL A 266 -10.13 -19.25 45.95
N ASP A 267 -10.39 -19.37 47.27
CA ASP A 267 -10.48 -20.69 47.92
C ASP A 267 -11.70 -21.51 47.47
N SER A 268 -12.74 -20.84 46.99
CA SER A 268 -14.03 -21.44 46.62
C SER A 268 -14.40 -21.20 45.15
N ASN A 269 -13.49 -20.65 44.36
CA ASN A 269 -13.62 -20.38 42.93
C ASN A 269 -14.92 -19.69 42.52
N TRP A 270 -15.25 -18.56 43.16
CA TRP A 270 -16.38 -17.74 42.74
C TRP A 270 -16.08 -16.25 42.74
N VAL A 271 -16.78 -15.53 41.88
CA VAL A 271 -16.86 -14.07 41.84
C VAL A 271 -18.29 -13.64 42.08
N ARG A 272 -18.51 -12.69 42.98
CA ARG A 272 -19.84 -12.17 43.32
C ARG A 272 -19.95 -10.69 43.03
N ALA A 273 -20.99 -10.30 42.30
CA ALA A 273 -21.26 -8.90 41.99
C ALA A 273 -22.76 -8.57 42.15
N GLN A 274 -23.05 -7.27 42.27
CA GLN A 274 -24.42 -6.78 42.21
C GLN A 274 -24.78 -6.49 40.75
N ILE A 275 -25.93 -6.98 40.30
CA ILE A 275 -26.48 -6.72 38.98
C ILE A 275 -27.75 -5.90 39.10
N THR A 276 -27.94 -4.94 38.20
CA THR A 276 -29.12 -4.05 38.18
C THR A 276 -30.07 -4.35 37.03
N GLN A 277 -29.71 -5.27 36.14
CA GLN A 277 -30.48 -5.59 34.94
C GLN A 277 -30.19 -7.01 34.46
N PHE A 278 -31.07 -7.54 33.63
CA PHE A 278 -30.86 -8.81 32.92
C PHE A 278 -30.16 -8.58 31.59
N GLY A 279 -29.36 -9.56 31.18
CA GLY A 279 -28.52 -9.50 29.99
C GLY A 279 -27.41 -10.56 30.07
N GLU A 280 -26.33 -10.33 29.34
CA GLU A 280 -25.22 -11.29 29.25
C GLU A 280 -24.08 -10.92 30.19
N TYR A 281 -23.56 -11.93 30.87
CA TYR A 281 -22.53 -11.79 31.90
C TYR A 281 -21.43 -12.83 31.72
N THR A 282 -20.21 -12.45 32.09
CA THR A 282 -19.06 -13.34 32.10
C THR A 282 -17.98 -12.86 33.07
N LEU A 283 -16.93 -13.66 33.27
CA LEU A 283 -15.73 -13.28 34.01
C LEU A 283 -14.53 -13.12 33.08
N ALA A 284 -13.66 -12.18 33.44
CA ALA A 284 -12.34 -11.98 32.86
C ALA A 284 -11.38 -11.41 33.92
N PRO A 285 -10.06 -11.60 33.76
CA PRO A 285 -9.07 -10.89 34.55
C PRO A 285 -9.05 -9.40 34.20
N VAL A 286 -8.50 -8.58 35.10
CA VAL A 286 -8.10 -7.21 34.78
C VAL A 286 -6.88 -7.27 33.87
N MET A 287 -6.97 -6.62 32.71
CA MET A 287 -5.91 -6.64 31.69
C MET A 287 -6.02 -5.41 30.79
N PRO A 288 -4.93 -5.01 30.10
CA PRO A 288 -4.96 -3.91 29.13
C PRO A 288 -6.05 -4.16 28.07
N GLY A 289 -6.93 -3.18 27.84
CA GLY A 289 -8.07 -3.38 26.91
C GLY A 289 -8.46 -2.16 26.09
N SER A 290 -7.80 -1.02 26.27
CA SER A 290 -8.17 0.23 25.59
C SER A 290 -7.32 0.48 24.36
N GLN A 291 -7.91 1.08 23.33
CA GLN A 291 -7.13 1.72 22.28
C GLN A 291 -6.47 2.99 22.81
N PHE A 292 -5.26 3.28 22.35
CA PHE A 292 -4.53 4.48 22.77
C PHE A 292 -3.71 5.09 21.63
N ASN A 293 -3.36 6.35 21.78
CA ASN A 293 -2.51 7.07 20.84
C ASN A 293 -1.03 6.95 21.20
N LEU A 294 -0.20 6.79 20.18
CA LEU A 294 1.25 6.94 20.25
C LEU A 294 1.62 8.35 19.79
N ILE A 295 2.32 9.10 20.64
CA ILE A 295 2.59 10.52 20.46
C ILE A 295 4.11 10.69 20.35
N PRO A 296 4.63 10.97 19.14
CA PRO A 296 6.01 11.38 18.95
C PRO A 296 6.27 12.74 19.62
N GLU A 297 7.49 12.95 20.13
CA GLU A 297 7.91 14.26 20.65
C GLU A 297 7.95 15.33 19.55
N GLU A 298 8.24 14.92 18.31
CA GLU A 298 8.21 15.76 17.12
C GLU A 298 7.35 15.11 16.03
N ASP A 299 6.36 15.86 15.52
CA ASP A 299 5.48 15.40 14.43
C ASP A 299 6.21 15.30 13.07
N THR A 300 7.36 15.98 12.94
CA THR A 300 8.15 16.04 11.71
C THR A 300 9.64 15.93 12.04
N VAL A 301 10.31 14.91 11.48
CA VAL A 301 11.70 14.56 11.78
C VAL A 301 12.50 14.48 10.48
N PRO A 302 13.74 15.00 10.42
CA PRO A 302 14.58 14.84 9.23
C PRO A 302 14.90 13.37 8.91
N ALA A 303 14.66 12.94 7.68
CA ALA A 303 14.97 11.61 7.18
C ALA A 303 16.46 11.48 6.81
N ASN A 304 17.35 11.55 7.79
CA ASN A 304 18.79 11.60 7.58
C ASN A 304 19.55 10.35 8.09
N GLY A 305 18.82 9.29 8.46
CA GLY A 305 19.41 8.06 8.99
C GLY A 305 19.98 8.15 10.41
N VAL A 306 19.99 9.32 11.04
CA VAL A 306 20.66 9.56 12.34
C VAL A 306 19.79 10.27 13.38
N ALA A 307 18.75 11.00 12.96
CA ALA A 307 17.80 11.62 13.87
C ALA A 307 17.08 10.56 14.69
N ILE A 308 16.85 10.84 15.97
CA ILE A 308 16.16 9.96 16.91
C ILE A 308 14.98 10.74 17.47
N VAL A 309 13.81 10.12 17.48
CA VAL A 309 12.59 10.68 18.07
C VAL A 309 12.07 9.75 19.15
N THR A 310 11.73 10.33 20.29
CA THR A 310 11.06 9.63 21.38
C THR A 310 9.57 9.59 21.10
N VAL A 311 8.95 8.41 21.25
CA VAL A 311 7.51 8.20 21.15
C VAL A 311 7.01 7.79 22.52
N THR A 312 5.95 8.45 23.00
CA THR A 312 5.29 8.11 24.26
C THR A 312 3.80 7.90 24.03
N SER A 313 3.21 6.89 24.65
CA SER A 313 1.76 6.71 24.62
C SER A 313 1.04 7.70 25.52
N GLU A 314 -0.26 7.91 25.30
CA GLU A 314 -1.13 8.37 26.39
C GLU A 314 -1.27 7.30 27.48
N THR A 315 -1.95 7.63 28.59
CA THR A 315 -2.21 6.67 29.65
C THR A 315 -3.03 5.49 29.12
N ILE A 316 -2.49 4.29 29.27
CA ILE A 316 -3.12 3.04 28.84
C ILE A 316 -4.03 2.56 29.98
N TYR A 317 -5.24 2.13 29.63
CA TYR A 317 -6.23 1.66 30.59
C TYR A 317 -6.58 0.19 30.41
N ASN A 318 -6.69 -0.49 31.55
CA ASN A 318 -7.25 -1.82 31.70
C ASN A 318 -8.75 -1.84 31.33
N ASN A 319 -9.27 -3.04 31.08
CA ASN A 319 -10.69 -3.30 30.80
C ASN A 319 -11.65 -2.95 31.95
N ASP A 320 -11.15 -2.63 33.15
CA ASP A 320 -11.92 -2.12 34.28
C ASP A 320 -11.82 -0.60 34.46
N GLY A 321 -11.09 0.09 33.57
CA GLY A 321 -10.88 1.54 33.59
C GLY A 321 -9.76 2.02 34.52
N THR A 322 -9.01 1.11 35.16
CA THR A 322 -7.79 1.46 35.90
C THR A 322 -6.59 1.63 34.95
N PRO A 323 -5.58 2.46 35.28
CA PRO A 323 -4.35 2.52 34.49
C PRO A 323 -3.61 1.17 34.52
N VAL A 324 -3.00 0.80 33.40
CA VAL A 324 -2.17 -0.41 33.30
C VAL A 324 -0.97 -0.32 34.25
N GLU A 325 -0.68 -1.41 34.95
CA GLU A 325 0.40 -1.52 35.92
C GLU A 325 1.80 -1.54 35.28
N ASP A 326 2.80 -1.11 36.05
CA ASP A 326 4.19 -1.12 35.62
C ASP A 326 4.69 -2.54 35.32
N GLY A 327 5.47 -2.68 34.25
CA GLY A 327 6.08 -3.95 33.84
C GLY A 327 5.25 -4.79 32.87
N ILE A 328 3.98 -4.42 32.60
CA ILE A 328 3.23 -5.03 31.49
C ILE A 328 3.90 -4.67 30.16
N LEU A 329 4.13 -5.66 29.30
CA LEU A 329 4.90 -5.50 28.07
C LEU A 329 3.99 -5.22 26.88
N PHE A 330 4.44 -4.32 25.99
CA PHE A 330 3.85 -4.06 24.69
C PHE A 330 4.86 -4.34 23.59
N THR A 331 4.44 -5.02 22.54
CA THR A 331 5.23 -5.20 21.32
C THR A 331 5.03 -3.99 20.42
N VAL A 332 6.10 -3.25 20.15
CA VAL A 332 6.06 -2.05 19.31
C VAL A 332 6.60 -2.32 17.90
N SER A 333 6.04 -1.64 16.91
CA SER A 333 6.53 -1.71 15.53
C SER A 333 6.42 -0.37 14.82
N THR A 334 7.21 -0.21 13.77
CA THR A 334 7.16 0.93 12.87
C THR A 334 7.24 0.45 11.43
N THR A 335 6.51 1.10 10.52
CA THR A 335 6.70 0.87 9.09
C THR A 335 7.97 1.56 8.56
N GLY A 336 8.47 2.58 9.27
CA GLY A 336 9.59 3.42 8.82
C GLY A 336 10.58 3.81 9.91
N GLY A 337 11.84 3.89 9.53
CA GLY A 337 12.94 4.00 10.49
C GLY A 337 13.21 2.68 11.20
N GLY A 338 13.97 2.72 12.29
CA GLY A 338 14.26 1.56 13.12
C GLY A 338 14.04 1.87 14.59
N ILE A 339 13.32 1.00 15.30
CA ILE A 339 13.21 1.09 16.76
C ILE A 339 14.56 0.70 17.37
N ILE A 340 15.11 1.56 18.22
CA ILE A 340 16.44 1.36 18.84
C ILE A 340 16.38 1.11 20.35
N THR A 341 15.18 1.14 20.93
CA THR A 341 14.94 0.76 22.32
C THR A 341 15.35 -0.68 22.58
N GLU A 342 15.98 -0.92 23.73
CA GLU A 342 16.33 -2.27 24.16
C GLU A 342 15.06 -3.10 24.36
N ASP A 343 15.08 -4.31 23.80
CA ASP A 343 14.00 -5.26 23.96
C ASP A 343 14.00 -5.83 25.39
N ALA A 344 12.90 -5.59 26.11
CA ALA A 344 12.74 -6.05 27.49
C ALA A 344 12.51 -7.57 27.58
N ASP A 345 12.10 -8.26 26.51
CA ASP A 345 11.89 -9.71 26.51
C ASP A 345 12.18 -10.37 25.16
N THR A 346 13.46 -10.71 24.97
CA THR A 346 13.97 -11.43 23.79
C THR A 346 13.41 -12.83 23.54
N THR A 347 12.50 -13.33 24.39
CA THR A 347 11.82 -14.61 24.16
C THR A 347 10.58 -14.47 23.28
N MET A 348 10.09 -13.24 23.06
CA MET A 348 9.00 -12.91 22.17
C MET A 348 9.52 -12.33 20.85
N ASP A 349 8.74 -12.48 19.78
CA ASP A 349 9.05 -11.84 18.50
C ASP A 349 8.70 -10.34 18.57
N GLY A 350 9.59 -9.48 18.05
CA GLY A 350 9.41 -8.03 18.03
C GLY A 350 10.28 -7.31 19.06
N ILE A 351 9.90 -6.07 19.41
CA ILE A 351 10.56 -5.29 20.47
C ILE A 351 9.55 -5.07 21.57
N GLN A 352 9.83 -5.59 22.77
CA GLN A 352 8.96 -5.43 23.92
C GLN A 352 9.38 -4.24 24.78
N VAL A 353 8.41 -3.37 25.07
CA VAL A 353 8.60 -2.19 25.91
C VAL A 353 7.68 -2.27 27.14
N PRO A 354 8.21 -2.08 28.36
CA PRO A 354 7.41 -2.15 29.57
C PRO A 354 6.65 -0.84 29.81
N VAL A 355 5.43 -0.97 30.33
CA VAL A 355 4.68 0.16 30.90
C VAL A 355 5.43 0.72 32.11
N GLN A 356 5.52 2.04 32.19
CA GLN A 356 6.01 2.79 33.34
C GLN A 356 5.10 4.00 33.59
N ASN A 357 4.56 4.12 34.80
CA ASN A 357 3.58 5.15 35.18
C ASN A 357 2.37 5.19 34.22
N GLY A 358 1.92 4.03 33.75
CA GLY A 358 0.75 3.88 32.88
C GLY A 358 0.97 4.26 31.42
N VAL A 359 2.20 4.52 30.97
CA VAL A 359 2.55 4.78 29.56
C VAL A 359 3.67 3.88 29.08
N ILE A 360 3.80 3.71 27.77
CA ILE A 360 5.00 3.13 27.13
C ILE A 360 5.80 4.23 26.45
N THR A 361 7.12 4.09 26.45
CA THR A 361 8.05 5.01 25.78
C THR A 361 9.09 4.23 25.01
N PHE A 362 9.35 4.62 23.76
CA PHE A 362 10.37 4.02 22.91
C PHE A 362 10.97 5.03 21.93
N GLU A 363 12.14 4.71 21.37
CA GLU A 363 12.92 5.57 20.49
C GLU A 363 12.97 4.99 19.08
N VAL A 364 12.71 5.85 18.09
CA VAL A 364 12.76 5.51 16.66
C VAL A 364 13.87 6.33 16.01
N ARG A 365 14.80 5.64 15.33
CA ARG A 365 15.79 6.26 14.46
C ARG A 365 15.18 6.49 13.08
N ALA A 366 15.32 7.71 12.56
CA ALA A 366 14.83 8.09 11.25
C ALA A 366 15.46 7.27 10.11
N PRO A 367 14.71 7.00 9.03
CA PRO A 367 15.24 6.42 7.79
C PRO A 367 16.07 7.47 7.01
N ASN A 368 16.63 7.07 5.85
CA ASN A 368 17.31 7.98 4.91
C ASN A 368 16.36 8.63 3.89
N THR A 369 15.12 8.17 3.79
CA THR A 369 14.13 8.66 2.82
C THR A 369 12.90 9.20 3.54
N GLY A 370 12.35 10.30 3.04
CA GLY A 370 11.19 10.97 3.65
C GLY A 370 9.87 10.31 3.27
N TRP A 371 9.01 10.07 4.26
CA TRP A 371 7.64 9.57 4.13
C TRP A 371 6.94 9.49 5.51
N ILE A 372 5.65 9.15 5.56
CA ILE A 372 4.88 9.03 6.80
C ILE A 372 4.95 7.62 7.38
N ALA A 373 5.73 7.42 8.45
CA ALA A 373 5.80 6.16 9.17
C ALA A 373 4.58 5.95 10.07
N ILE A 374 4.09 4.71 10.11
CA ILE A 374 3.03 4.24 11.00
C ILE A 374 3.68 3.57 12.19
N LEU A 375 3.23 3.92 13.39
CA LEU A 375 3.63 3.31 14.65
C LEU A 375 2.49 2.46 15.18
N THR A 376 2.80 1.26 15.67
CA THR A 376 1.85 0.42 16.39
C THR A 376 2.44 -0.09 17.69
N ALA A 377 1.56 -0.36 18.65
CA ALA A 377 1.89 -1.06 19.88
C ALA A 377 0.79 -2.08 20.16
N GLN A 378 1.13 -3.31 20.52
CA GLN A 378 0.16 -4.34 20.89
C GLN A 378 0.54 -4.89 22.27
N SER A 379 -0.43 -4.93 23.18
CA SER A 379 -0.20 -5.54 24.49
C SER A 379 0.17 -7.02 24.34
N THR A 380 1.08 -7.50 25.19
CA THR A 380 1.41 -8.94 25.28
C THR A 380 0.36 -9.72 26.07
N VAL A 381 -0.51 -9.02 26.79
CA VAL A 381 -1.65 -9.55 27.55
C VAL A 381 -2.88 -8.67 27.36
N GLY A 382 -4.01 -9.25 26.99
CA GLY A 382 -5.21 -8.47 26.65
C GLY A 382 -5.06 -7.63 25.38
N GLN A 383 -6.04 -6.75 25.15
CA GLN A 383 -6.38 -6.17 23.85
C GLN A 383 -5.88 -4.75 23.59
N ALA A 384 -5.18 -4.15 24.55
CA ALA A 384 -4.77 -2.77 24.36
C ALA A 384 -3.86 -2.64 23.13
N SER A 385 -4.24 -1.74 22.23
CA SER A 385 -3.54 -1.48 20.97
C SER A 385 -3.32 0.01 20.79
N GLY A 386 -2.09 0.39 20.46
CA GLY A 386 -1.66 1.76 20.21
C GLY A 386 -1.48 2.05 18.73
N TYR A 387 -1.82 3.26 18.29
CA TYR A 387 -1.55 3.76 16.93
C TYR A 387 -1.01 5.18 16.95
N GLY A 388 -0.06 5.48 16.07
CA GLY A 388 0.42 6.84 15.82
C GLY A 388 1.14 6.95 14.49
N THR A 389 1.55 8.17 14.13
CA THR A 389 2.30 8.43 12.89
C THR A 389 3.42 9.43 13.12
N ILE A 390 4.54 9.28 12.42
CA ILE A 390 5.64 10.26 12.35
C ILE A 390 5.85 10.64 10.89
N CYS A 391 5.99 11.94 10.59
CA CYS A 391 6.38 12.40 9.27
C CYS A 391 7.90 12.51 9.18
N PHE A 392 8.55 11.67 8.37
CA PHE A 392 9.96 11.85 8.02
C PHE A 392 10.09 12.72 6.78
N VAL A 393 10.91 13.76 6.83
CA VAL A 393 11.13 14.67 5.70
C VAL A 393 12.58 14.61 5.30
N ASP A 394 12.83 14.19 4.07
CA ASP A 394 14.15 14.27 3.49
C ASP A 394 14.43 15.72 3.09
N THR A 395 15.53 16.24 3.63
CA THR A 395 15.98 17.62 3.46
C THR A 395 17.41 17.67 2.93
N ILE A 396 17.99 16.52 2.60
CA ILE A 396 19.38 16.39 2.21
C ILE A 396 19.42 16.31 0.69
N SER A 397 20.07 17.28 0.06
CA SER A 397 20.24 17.23 -1.40
C SER A 397 21.18 16.09 -1.80
N PRO A 398 20.97 15.50 -2.99
CA PRO A 398 21.84 14.46 -3.52
C PRO A 398 23.30 14.90 -3.62
N VAL A 399 24.23 13.93 -3.63
CA VAL A 399 25.63 14.24 -3.91
C VAL A 399 25.82 14.87 -5.30
N GLN A 400 26.78 15.80 -5.37
CA GLN A 400 27.14 16.49 -6.60
C GLN A 400 27.57 15.48 -7.70
N PRO A 401 27.00 15.54 -8.93
CA PRO A 401 27.42 14.70 -10.03
C PRO A 401 28.90 14.87 -10.41
N THR A 402 29.53 13.78 -10.83
CA THR A 402 30.95 13.74 -11.21
C THR A 402 31.15 13.13 -12.59
N GLY A 403 32.37 13.25 -13.13
CA GLY A 403 32.73 12.63 -14.41
C GLY A 403 32.08 13.26 -15.65
N LEU A 404 31.65 14.52 -15.55
CA LEU A 404 31.10 15.24 -16.70
C LEU A 404 32.15 15.35 -17.81
N THR A 405 31.76 14.98 -19.02
CA THR A 405 32.55 15.06 -20.24
C THR A 405 31.68 15.58 -21.38
N VAL A 406 32.32 16.31 -22.30
CA VAL A 406 31.66 16.86 -23.50
C VAL A 406 32.52 16.52 -24.70
N GLU A 407 31.94 15.75 -25.63
CA GLU A 407 32.58 15.36 -26.89
C GLU A 407 31.87 16.04 -28.07
N VAL A 408 32.63 16.75 -28.92
CA VAL A 408 32.08 17.30 -30.16
C VAL A 408 31.91 16.16 -31.16
N ILE A 409 30.67 15.90 -31.56
CA ILE A 409 30.34 14.78 -32.45
C ILE A 409 29.92 15.23 -33.87
N ASP A 410 29.58 16.52 -34.02
CA ASP A 410 29.36 17.19 -35.32
C ASP A 410 29.47 18.72 -35.20
N THR A 411 29.33 19.45 -36.32
CA THR A 411 29.37 20.93 -36.40
C THR A 411 28.23 21.65 -35.67
N SER A 412 27.22 20.93 -35.18
CA SER A 412 26.10 21.50 -34.42
C SER A 412 25.63 20.58 -33.29
N ALA A 413 26.44 19.61 -32.86
CA ALA A 413 26.05 18.63 -31.86
C ALA A 413 27.21 18.20 -30.97
N VAL A 414 26.93 18.12 -29.67
CA VAL A 414 27.85 17.57 -28.66
C VAL A 414 27.19 16.41 -27.93
N LEU A 415 27.98 15.41 -27.56
CA LEU A 415 27.59 14.37 -26.62
C LEU A 415 28.08 14.77 -25.22
N VAL A 416 27.15 14.98 -24.31
CA VAL A 416 27.42 15.23 -22.89
C VAL A 416 27.22 13.93 -22.13
N SER A 417 28.14 13.55 -21.25
CA SER A 417 28.05 12.30 -20.46
C SER A 417 28.63 12.49 -19.06
N TRP A 418 28.04 11.84 -18.06
CA TRP A 418 28.45 11.91 -16.65
C TRP A 418 28.36 10.53 -15.97
N ALA A 419 28.92 10.42 -14.76
CA ALA A 419 28.78 9.21 -13.95
C ALA A 419 27.43 9.19 -13.23
N ALA A 420 26.82 8.00 -13.10
CA ALA A 420 25.62 7.81 -12.29
C ALA A 420 25.92 8.14 -10.82
N ASN A 421 25.03 8.90 -10.18
CA ASN A 421 24.98 9.10 -8.75
C ASN A 421 24.69 7.74 -8.07
N PRO A 422 25.47 7.33 -7.06
CA PRO A 422 25.30 6.06 -6.36
C PRO A 422 24.11 6.01 -5.38
N GLU A 423 23.46 7.13 -5.09
CA GLU A 423 22.32 7.20 -4.16
C GLU A 423 21.09 6.46 -4.71
N GLU A 424 20.35 5.78 -3.82
CA GLU A 424 19.22 4.92 -4.20
C GLU A 424 17.94 5.71 -4.51
N ASP A 425 17.86 6.95 -4.05
CA ASP A 425 16.71 7.84 -4.14
C ASP A 425 16.79 8.88 -5.27
N VAL A 426 17.69 8.68 -6.23
CA VAL A 426 17.83 9.55 -7.40
C VAL A 426 16.58 9.45 -8.29
N MET A 427 15.92 10.59 -8.51
CA MET A 427 14.80 10.73 -9.45
C MET A 427 15.29 11.05 -10.87
N GLY A 428 16.39 11.80 -11.00
CA GLY A 428 16.98 12.09 -12.30
C GLY A 428 18.00 13.22 -12.27
N TYR A 429 18.43 13.64 -13.46
CA TYR A 429 19.39 14.73 -13.64
C TYR A 429 18.80 15.89 -14.41
N LYS A 430 19.38 17.07 -14.20
CA LYS A 430 19.17 18.26 -15.01
C LYS A 430 20.46 18.65 -15.70
N LEU A 431 20.44 18.77 -17.02
CA LEU A 431 21.57 19.21 -17.82
C LEU A 431 21.48 20.71 -18.11
N TYR A 432 22.47 21.45 -17.64
CA TYR A 432 22.60 22.88 -17.83
C TYR A 432 23.62 23.18 -18.93
N TYR A 433 23.30 24.15 -19.79
CA TYR A 433 24.26 24.67 -20.77
C TYR A 433 24.04 26.15 -21.07
N ASP A 434 25.11 26.87 -21.39
CA ASP A 434 25.06 28.28 -21.83
C ASP A 434 26.36 28.69 -22.55
N THR A 435 26.35 29.84 -23.21
CA THR A 435 27.56 30.55 -23.64
C THR A 435 28.17 31.40 -22.53
N ASP A 436 27.38 31.71 -21.49
CA ASP A 436 27.85 32.48 -20.34
C ASP A 436 28.78 31.66 -19.43
N THR A 437 29.79 32.32 -18.88
CA THR A 437 30.79 31.69 -17.99
C THR A 437 30.30 31.48 -16.56
N LEU A 438 29.15 32.08 -16.19
CA LEU A 438 28.58 32.04 -14.84
C LEU A 438 27.11 31.63 -14.87
N PRO A 439 26.63 30.85 -13.89
CA PRO A 439 25.22 30.49 -13.77
C PRO A 439 24.34 31.72 -13.45
N PRO A 440 23.02 31.68 -13.70
CA PRO A 440 22.21 30.52 -14.09
C PRO A 440 22.29 30.25 -15.60
N TRP A 441 22.90 29.13 -15.97
CA TRP A 441 23.05 28.74 -17.37
C TRP A 441 21.68 28.44 -17.97
N SER A 442 21.26 29.31 -18.87
CA SER A 442 19.92 29.40 -19.46
C SER A 442 19.99 29.39 -20.99
N GLY A 443 20.97 28.65 -21.52
CA GLY A 443 21.18 28.48 -22.95
C GLY A 443 19.90 28.02 -23.65
N THR A 444 19.66 28.61 -24.81
CA THR A 444 18.54 28.24 -25.68
C THR A 444 19.07 27.52 -26.90
N SER A 445 18.34 26.48 -27.34
CA SER A 445 18.62 25.79 -28.59
C SER A 445 17.38 25.91 -29.49
N PRO A 446 17.55 26.17 -30.80
CA PRO A 446 16.45 26.06 -31.75
C PRO A 446 16.07 24.60 -32.07
N TYR A 447 16.85 23.63 -31.58
CA TYR A 447 16.71 22.20 -31.90
C TYR A 447 16.47 21.31 -30.66
N ASP A 448 16.72 21.81 -29.44
CA ASP A 448 16.55 21.11 -28.16
C ASP A 448 15.80 21.98 -27.15
N ALA A 449 15.38 21.38 -26.02
CA ALA A 449 14.80 22.13 -24.90
C ALA A 449 15.79 23.14 -24.31
N SER A 450 15.30 24.29 -23.85
CA SER A 450 16.12 25.29 -23.16
C SER A 450 16.72 24.73 -21.88
N SER A 451 17.91 25.20 -21.51
CA SER A 451 18.55 24.86 -20.24
C SER A 451 17.73 25.35 -19.03
N PRO A 452 17.55 24.53 -17.97
CA PRO A 452 17.98 23.14 -17.86
C PRO A 452 17.10 22.17 -18.64
N ILE A 453 17.73 21.12 -19.18
CA ILE A 453 17.04 19.99 -19.78
C ILE A 453 16.88 18.90 -18.71
N ASP A 454 15.64 18.52 -18.40
CA ASP A 454 15.36 17.31 -17.60
C ASP A 454 15.69 16.07 -18.44
N VAL A 455 16.63 15.24 -17.96
CA VAL A 455 17.13 14.06 -18.70
C VAL A 455 16.77 12.74 -18.02
N GLY A 456 15.94 12.78 -16.97
CA GLY A 456 15.57 11.59 -16.20
C GLY A 456 16.81 10.88 -15.65
N LEU A 457 16.80 9.54 -15.68
CA LEU A 457 17.91 8.71 -15.19
C LEU A 457 19.02 8.47 -16.22
N ASP A 458 18.91 9.03 -17.44
CA ASP A 458 19.97 8.90 -18.44
C ASP A 458 21.26 9.54 -17.93
N THR A 459 22.41 8.94 -18.24
CA THR A 459 23.74 9.49 -17.87
C THR A 459 24.47 10.10 -19.06
N SER A 460 23.76 10.30 -20.17
CA SER A 460 24.29 10.94 -21.36
C SER A 460 23.18 11.57 -22.19
N ARG A 461 23.48 12.70 -22.84
CA ARG A 461 22.53 13.40 -23.71
C ARG A 461 23.29 14.03 -24.89
N VAL A 462 22.73 13.89 -26.08
CA VAL A 462 23.17 14.69 -27.24
C VAL A 462 22.46 16.04 -27.16
N VAL A 463 23.23 17.12 -27.22
CA VAL A 463 22.74 18.50 -27.24
C VAL A 463 23.05 19.12 -28.59
N TYR A 464 22.02 19.57 -29.29
CA TYR A 464 22.17 20.30 -30.55
C TYR A 464 22.31 21.80 -30.27
N LEU A 465 23.40 22.40 -30.75
CA LEU A 465 23.74 23.80 -30.51
C LEU A 465 23.64 24.62 -31.80
N PRO A 466 23.12 25.86 -31.74
CA PRO A 466 22.88 26.67 -32.93
C PRO A 466 24.15 27.12 -33.64
N TYR A 467 25.24 27.37 -32.92
CA TYR A 467 26.50 27.89 -33.45
C TYR A 467 27.69 27.31 -32.70
N LEU A 468 28.26 26.20 -33.14
CA LEU A 468 29.51 25.70 -32.54
C LEU A 468 30.76 26.41 -33.11
N ASP A 469 30.62 27.10 -34.25
CA ASP A 469 31.69 27.89 -34.85
C ASP A 469 32.07 29.08 -33.93
N ASP A 470 33.32 29.10 -33.46
CA ASP A 470 33.94 30.17 -32.65
C ASP A 470 33.22 30.54 -31.33
N THR A 471 32.26 29.72 -30.86
CA THR A 471 31.50 29.97 -29.63
C THR A 471 31.81 28.90 -28.58
N VAL A 472 32.19 29.33 -27.37
CA VAL A 472 32.42 28.42 -26.24
C VAL A 472 31.08 28.18 -25.54
N TYR A 473 30.72 26.91 -25.38
CA TYR A 473 29.60 26.51 -24.52
C TYR A 473 30.12 25.88 -23.24
N TRP A 474 29.47 26.19 -22.12
CA TRP A 474 29.66 25.62 -20.80
C TRP A 474 28.54 24.66 -20.47
N PHE A 475 28.86 23.57 -19.79
CA PHE A 475 27.93 22.52 -19.37
C PHE A 475 28.12 22.17 -17.89
N ALA A 476 27.02 21.93 -17.17
CA ALA A 476 27.01 21.22 -15.88
C ALA A 476 25.79 20.34 -15.77
N VAL A 477 25.82 19.42 -14.80
CA VAL A 477 24.70 18.58 -14.46
C VAL A 477 24.43 18.68 -12.96
N SER A 478 23.17 18.73 -12.55
CA SER A 478 22.74 18.46 -11.16
C SER A 478 21.95 17.16 -11.10
N CYS A 479 21.83 16.61 -9.90
CA CYS A 479 21.01 15.45 -9.57
C CYS A 479 19.82 15.90 -8.72
N VAL A 480 18.66 15.28 -8.92
CA VAL A 480 17.45 15.51 -8.14
C VAL A 480 17.00 14.18 -7.54
N ASP A 481 16.69 14.15 -6.24
CA ASP A 481 16.11 12.98 -5.57
C ASP A 481 14.58 12.91 -5.75
N MET A 482 14.00 11.82 -5.23
CA MET A 482 12.54 11.60 -5.19
C MET A 482 11.78 12.60 -4.31
N SER A 483 12.46 13.29 -3.40
CA SER A 483 11.92 14.35 -2.54
C SER A 483 11.92 15.73 -3.22
N GLY A 484 12.59 15.83 -4.39
CA GLY A 484 12.74 17.05 -5.17
C GLY A 484 13.92 17.93 -4.74
N ASN A 485 14.81 17.47 -3.85
CA ASN A 485 16.01 18.22 -3.52
C ASN A 485 17.01 18.12 -4.67
N GLU A 486 17.62 19.24 -5.03
CA GLU A 486 18.58 19.32 -6.13
C GLU A 486 20.00 19.53 -5.61
N SER A 487 20.93 18.71 -6.09
CA SER A 487 22.36 18.80 -5.74
C SER A 487 22.98 20.12 -6.21
N PRO A 488 24.16 20.49 -5.69
CA PRO A 488 25.02 21.43 -6.38
C PRO A 488 25.32 20.98 -7.82
N LEU A 489 25.51 21.94 -8.74
CA LEU A 489 25.97 21.66 -10.11
C LEU A 489 27.32 20.97 -10.10
N SER A 490 27.54 20.01 -11.02
CA SER A 490 28.85 19.41 -11.27
C SER A 490 29.93 20.45 -11.59
N GLN A 491 31.19 20.03 -11.59
CA GLN A 491 32.24 20.86 -12.18
C GLN A 491 31.92 21.18 -13.65
N ALA A 492 32.02 22.46 -14.01
CA ALA A 492 31.75 22.97 -15.34
C ALA A 492 32.73 22.40 -16.36
N VAL A 493 32.24 21.98 -17.52
CA VAL A 493 33.08 21.61 -18.66
C VAL A 493 32.73 22.52 -19.83
N SER A 494 33.74 23.02 -20.54
CA SER A 494 33.54 23.80 -21.75
C SER A 494 34.09 23.10 -22.98
N THR A 495 33.52 23.43 -24.13
CA THR A 495 34.01 23.01 -25.44
C THR A 495 33.95 24.15 -26.44
N LEU A 496 34.87 24.13 -27.41
CA LEU A 496 34.94 25.02 -28.55
C LEU A 496 35.01 24.11 -29.78
N ALA A 497 34.13 24.27 -30.78
CA ALA A 497 34.36 23.55 -32.02
C ALA A 497 35.44 24.24 -32.82
N VAL A 498 36.51 23.51 -33.11
CA VAL A 498 37.52 23.92 -34.07
C VAL A 498 36.94 23.62 -35.45
N SER A 499 36.75 24.66 -36.27
CA SER A 499 36.39 24.50 -37.68
C SER A 499 37.58 23.93 -38.45
N GLU A 500 37.69 22.60 -38.54
CA GLU A 500 38.47 22.01 -39.60
C GLU A 500 37.63 21.88 -40.87
N ASN A 501 38.15 22.51 -41.92
CA ASN A 501 37.77 22.50 -43.34
C ASN A 501 36.72 23.51 -43.82
N THR A 502 37.20 24.38 -44.71
CA THR A 502 36.48 25.03 -45.81
C THR A 502 35.88 23.99 -46.76
N ALA A 503 34.91 23.20 -46.29
CA ALA A 503 34.09 22.39 -47.17
C ALA A 503 33.29 23.35 -48.06
N ALA A 504 33.48 23.26 -49.38
CA ALA A 504 32.69 24.03 -50.33
C ALA A 504 31.21 23.82 -50.03
N LEU A 505 30.42 24.91 -49.96
CA LEU A 505 28.99 24.81 -49.71
C LEU A 505 28.33 23.89 -50.75
N PRO A 506 27.31 23.11 -50.38
CA PRO A 506 26.66 22.21 -51.32
C PRO A 506 25.93 23.00 -52.40
N ASP A 507 26.06 22.58 -53.66
CA ASP A 507 25.34 23.21 -54.78
C ASP A 507 23.89 22.71 -54.93
N VAL A 508 23.55 21.57 -54.32
CA VAL A 508 22.24 20.91 -54.46
C VAL A 508 21.74 20.31 -53.15
N PHE A 509 20.41 20.21 -53.01
CA PHE A 509 19.78 19.48 -51.92
C PHE A 509 20.14 17.99 -51.99
N ALA A 510 20.66 17.42 -50.90
CA ALA A 510 21.00 16.00 -50.81
C ALA A 510 20.46 15.38 -49.53
N LEU A 511 19.96 14.15 -49.62
CA LEU A 511 19.70 13.28 -48.48
C LEU A 511 20.51 12.01 -48.73
N HIS A 512 21.36 11.63 -47.79
CA HIS A 512 22.25 10.48 -47.93
C HIS A 512 21.73 9.29 -47.14
N GLN A 513 22.10 8.09 -47.61
CA GLN A 513 21.81 6.87 -46.88
C GLN A 513 22.39 6.94 -45.46
N ASN A 514 21.61 6.52 -44.48
CA ASN A 514 22.04 6.49 -43.09
C ASN A 514 23.25 5.54 -42.92
N SER A 515 24.15 5.86 -41.99
CA SER A 515 25.32 5.03 -41.68
C SER A 515 25.44 4.83 -40.16
N PRO A 516 25.48 3.58 -39.67
CA PRO A 516 25.37 2.33 -40.43
C PRO A 516 23.94 2.09 -40.97
N ASN A 517 23.80 1.32 -42.06
CA ASN A 517 22.51 0.76 -42.48
C ASN A 517 22.72 -0.69 -42.94
N PRO A 518 22.23 -1.70 -42.19
CA PRO A 518 21.33 -1.58 -41.04
C PRO A 518 22.03 -1.04 -39.78
N PHE A 519 21.28 -0.46 -38.84
CA PHE A 519 21.80 0.05 -37.56
C PHE A 519 21.16 -0.65 -36.36
N LYS A 520 21.87 -0.64 -35.22
CA LYS A 520 21.54 -1.37 -33.98
C LYS A 520 21.06 -0.46 -32.85
N ASP A 521 21.84 0.58 -32.56
CA ASP A 521 21.53 1.53 -31.47
C ASP A 521 21.26 2.92 -32.00
N ARG A 522 22.16 3.42 -32.85
CA ARG A 522 22.03 4.75 -33.45
C ARG A 522 22.56 4.75 -34.87
N THR A 523 22.02 5.63 -35.70
CA THR A 523 22.50 5.87 -37.05
C THR A 523 22.67 7.35 -37.32
N LYS A 524 23.70 7.68 -38.11
CA LYS A 524 23.91 9.02 -38.62
C LYS A 524 23.15 9.19 -39.94
N ILE A 525 22.41 10.28 -40.08
CA ILE A 525 21.67 10.65 -41.29
C ILE A 525 22.27 11.97 -41.77
N LYS A 526 22.86 11.96 -42.96
CA LYS A 526 23.50 13.14 -43.54
C LYS A 526 22.63 13.77 -44.62
N PHE A 527 22.56 15.09 -44.66
CA PHE A 527 21.87 15.82 -45.70
C PHE A 527 22.57 17.16 -46.00
N ALA A 528 22.27 17.76 -47.14
CA ALA A 528 22.91 18.98 -47.61
C ALA A 528 21.86 19.99 -48.07
N ILE A 529 22.04 21.26 -47.69
CA ILE A 529 21.14 22.38 -47.96
C ILE A 529 21.93 23.46 -48.71
N PRO A 530 21.60 23.78 -49.97
CA PRO A 530 22.39 24.70 -50.80
C PRO A 530 22.07 26.18 -50.57
N LYS A 531 20.92 26.50 -49.98
CA LYS A 531 20.48 27.86 -49.69
C LYS A 531 19.66 27.90 -48.41
N ARG A 532 19.60 29.05 -47.76
CA ARG A 532 18.78 29.22 -46.56
C ARG A 532 17.30 28.93 -46.86
N CYS A 533 16.68 28.01 -46.13
CA CYS A 533 15.26 27.70 -46.24
C CYS A 533 14.74 26.90 -45.04
N HIS A 534 13.42 26.84 -44.89
CA HIS A 534 12.76 25.92 -43.97
C HIS A 534 12.90 24.47 -44.42
N VAL A 535 13.38 23.61 -43.52
CA VAL A 535 13.66 22.19 -43.75
C VAL A 535 12.93 21.35 -42.71
N THR A 536 12.25 20.30 -43.17
CA THR A 536 11.72 19.26 -42.28
C THR A 536 12.30 17.90 -42.64
N LEU A 537 12.75 17.15 -41.63
CA LEU A 537 13.20 15.77 -41.76
C LEU A 537 12.39 14.91 -40.81
N LYS A 538 11.51 14.07 -41.37
CA LYS A 538 10.56 13.25 -40.61
C LYS A 538 10.77 11.76 -40.87
N LEU A 539 10.49 10.95 -39.88
CA LEU A 539 10.51 9.49 -39.94
C LEU A 539 9.09 8.93 -39.98
N TYR A 540 8.91 7.90 -40.80
CA TYR A 540 7.66 7.17 -40.95
C TYR A 540 7.92 5.66 -40.90
N ASP A 541 6.97 4.89 -40.39
CA ASP A 541 7.02 3.43 -40.44
C ASP A 541 6.51 2.87 -41.79
N VAL A 542 6.51 1.54 -41.94
CA VAL A 542 6.04 0.87 -43.16
C VAL A 542 4.56 1.09 -43.49
N SER A 543 3.74 1.47 -42.50
CA SER A 543 2.33 1.80 -42.70
C SER A 543 2.12 3.26 -43.11
N GLY A 544 3.20 4.05 -43.16
CA GLY A 544 3.15 5.49 -43.39
C GLY A 544 2.77 6.28 -42.15
N LYS A 545 2.74 5.64 -40.97
CA LYS A 545 2.51 6.33 -39.70
C LYS A 545 3.73 7.16 -39.36
N TYR A 546 3.49 8.41 -38.99
CA TYR A 546 4.51 9.32 -38.48
C TYR A 546 5.14 8.79 -37.19
N VAL A 547 6.47 8.85 -37.10
CA VAL A 547 7.27 8.31 -35.99
C VAL A 547 7.95 9.42 -35.21
N ARG A 548 8.74 10.26 -35.89
CA ARG A 548 9.53 11.32 -35.24
C ARG A 548 9.84 12.44 -36.21
N THR A 549 9.90 13.67 -35.73
CA THR A 549 10.53 14.78 -36.44
C THR A 549 11.97 14.92 -35.95
N LEU A 550 12.93 14.72 -36.85
CA LEU A 550 14.35 14.87 -36.54
C LEU A 550 14.82 16.32 -36.70
N ILE A 551 14.25 17.04 -37.67
CA ILE A 551 14.53 18.46 -37.93
C ILE A 551 13.23 19.13 -38.37
N ASN A 552 12.96 20.33 -37.87
CA ASN A 552 11.88 21.21 -38.33
C ASN A 552 12.24 22.67 -38.04
N GLY A 553 12.84 23.36 -39.01
CA GLY A 553 13.32 24.72 -38.81
C GLY A 553 14.00 25.34 -40.03
N GLU A 554 14.33 26.62 -39.93
CA GLU A 554 15.12 27.35 -40.93
C GLU A 554 16.61 26.97 -40.82
N LEU A 555 17.19 26.42 -41.89
CA LEU A 555 18.61 26.05 -41.96
C LEU A 555 19.34 26.96 -42.95
N ASN A 556 20.60 27.28 -42.66
CA ASN A 556 21.50 27.99 -43.57
C ASN A 556 22.10 27.03 -44.64
N PRO A 557 22.82 27.53 -45.65
CA PRO A 557 23.54 26.65 -46.56
C PRO A 557 24.60 25.84 -45.81
N GLY A 558 24.63 24.51 -45.98
CA GLY A 558 25.57 23.65 -45.26
C GLY A 558 25.31 22.15 -45.40
N TYR A 559 26.25 21.37 -44.88
CA TYR A 559 26.10 19.94 -44.66
C TYR A 559 25.69 19.69 -43.21
N TYR A 560 24.75 18.78 -43.01
CA TYR A 560 24.15 18.49 -41.72
C TYR A 560 24.17 17.00 -41.45
N THR A 561 24.45 16.60 -40.20
CA THR A 561 24.19 15.25 -39.72
C THR A 561 23.20 15.30 -38.56
N VAL A 562 22.20 14.43 -38.60
CA VAL A 562 21.34 14.15 -37.44
C VAL A 562 21.53 12.69 -37.03
N ILE A 563 21.46 12.43 -35.72
CA ILE A 563 21.50 11.08 -35.19
C ILE A 563 20.09 10.66 -34.86
N TRP A 564 19.71 9.47 -35.33
CA TRP A 564 18.52 8.80 -34.83
C TRP A 564 18.92 7.57 -34.03
N ASP A 565 18.39 7.47 -32.83
CA ASP A 565 18.61 6.46 -31.79
C ASP A 565 17.52 5.35 -31.79
N GLY A 566 16.61 5.38 -32.75
CA GLY A 566 15.49 4.45 -32.78
C GLY A 566 14.39 4.79 -31.78
N SER A 567 14.22 6.05 -31.34
CA SER A 567 13.05 6.47 -30.55
C SER A 567 12.06 7.35 -31.34
N ASP A 568 10.81 7.43 -30.87
CA ASP A 568 9.74 8.31 -31.38
C ASP A 568 9.82 9.73 -30.76
N ASP A 569 8.89 10.62 -31.09
CA ASP A 569 8.83 11.98 -30.50
C ASP A 569 8.63 11.99 -28.97
N LEU A 570 8.12 10.90 -28.38
CA LEU A 570 7.94 10.75 -26.95
C LEU A 570 9.15 10.03 -26.30
N ASN A 571 10.29 9.97 -27.01
CA ASN A 571 11.51 9.27 -26.60
C ASN A 571 11.34 7.76 -26.31
N ARG A 572 10.24 7.15 -26.76
CA ARG A 572 10.03 5.70 -26.61
C ARG A 572 10.71 4.96 -27.74
N ARG A 573 11.39 3.86 -27.42
CA ARG A 573 12.07 3.03 -28.43
C ARG A 573 11.04 2.43 -29.39
N VAL A 574 11.24 2.61 -30.69
CA VAL A 574 10.34 2.11 -31.73
C VAL A 574 10.64 0.65 -32.05
N SER A 575 9.66 -0.04 -32.62
CA SER A 575 9.82 -1.42 -33.05
C SER A 575 10.97 -1.59 -34.05
N ARG A 576 11.61 -2.76 -34.05
CA ARG A 576 12.60 -3.09 -35.08
C ARG A 576 11.92 -3.19 -36.43
N GLY A 577 12.62 -2.82 -37.50
CA GLY A 577 12.08 -2.96 -38.84
C GLY A 577 12.47 -1.83 -39.78
N VAL A 578 11.64 -1.66 -40.81
CA VAL A 578 11.87 -0.72 -41.90
C VAL A 578 11.22 0.61 -41.59
N TYR A 579 11.98 1.68 -41.82
CA TYR A 579 11.53 3.06 -41.66
C TYR A 579 11.85 3.86 -42.91
N PHE A 580 11.17 4.99 -43.09
CA PHE A 580 11.39 5.93 -44.17
C PHE A 580 11.69 7.31 -43.60
N MET A 581 12.84 7.87 -43.93
CA MET A 581 13.12 9.28 -43.72
C MET A 581 12.63 10.07 -44.92
N VAL A 582 11.97 11.20 -44.65
CA VAL A 582 11.46 12.13 -45.65
C VAL A 582 12.02 13.51 -45.33
N LEU A 583 12.87 14.02 -46.22
CA LEU A 583 13.38 15.38 -46.20
C LEU A 583 12.51 16.23 -47.13
N GLU A 584 11.91 17.29 -46.60
CA GLU A 584 11.18 18.31 -47.35
C GLU A 584 11.85 19.66 -47.14
N ALA A 585 12.23 20.32 -48.23
CA ALA A 585 12.83 21.65 -48.24
C ALA A 585 12.38 22.38 -49.52
N GLU A 586 11.65 23.48 -49.36
CA GLU A 586 10.98 24.18 -50.47
C GLU A 586 10.22 23.22 -51.41
N ASP A 587 10.58 23.16 -52.69
CA ASP A 587 9.98 22.27 -53.71
C ASP A 587 10.65 20.89 -53.78
N VAL A 588 11.61 20.59 -52.91
CA VAL A 588 12.37 19.32 -52.90
C VAL A 588 11.83 18.40 -51.82
N LYS A 589 11.42 17.20 -52.25
CA LYS A 589 11.07 16.08 -51.35
C LYS A 589 11.93 14.87 -51.68
N LYS A 590 12.70 14.38 -50.70
CA LYS A 590 13.55 13.18 -50.82
C LYS A 590 13.17 12.17 -49.76
N THR A 591 13.03 10.91 -50.18
CA THR A 591 12.71 9.79 -49.27
C THR A 591 13.78 8.73 -49.35
N LEU A 592 14.30 8.26 -48.21
CA LEU A 592 15.20 7.12 -48.12
C LEU A 592 14.72 6.11 -47.08
N LYS A 593 15.04 4.84 -47.32
CA LYS A 593 14.71 3.72 -46.44
C LYS A 593 15.82 3.52 -45.41
N LEU A 594 15.45 3.30 -44.15
CA LEU A 594 16.33 2.82 -43.08
C LEU A 594 15.93 1.41 -42.66
N LEU A 595 16.90 0.62 -42.20
CA LEU A 595 16.66 -0.65 -41.53
C LEU A 595 17.22 -0.62 -40.11
N PHE A 596 16.32 -0.70 -39.13
CA PHE A 596 16.63 -0.80 -37.71
C PHE A 596 16.63 -2.28 -37.29
N MET A 597 17.76 -2.77 -36.82
CA MET A 597 17.99 -4.15 -36.38
C MET A 597 18.51 -4.19 -34.95
N GLU A 598 18.73 -5.39 -34.44
CA GLU A 598 19.19 -5.64 -33.08
C GLU A 598 20.62 -5.22 -32.80
#